data_AF-A0A1R4I9J9-F1
#
_entry.id   AF-A0A1R4I9J9-F1
#
_cell.length_a   1.000
_cell.length_b   1.000
_cell.length_c   1.000
_cell.angle_alpha   90.00
_cell.angle_beta   90.00
_cell.angle_gamma   90.00
#
_symmetry.space_group_name_H-M   'P 1'
#
loop_
_entity.id
_entity.type
_entity.pdbx_description
1 polymer ?
#
loop_
_entity_poly.entity_id
_entity_poly.type
_entity_poly.pdbx_seq_one_letter_code
_entity_poly.pdbx_strand_id
1 'polypeptide(L)'
;MSDELQVPLRRVAEHIAASAHATWWGEPVAERSQWQVEWDDAPTHEIMADPMALLRKVRDQIVEEELAARRERPSDVTANWSGNWWSRPPWELPSTTRALFDESPAGLWFVEDSLGWEQANTRRLGVPAGLRIFEIDTAEAWADLCARFPIEVTAQKRHDWYRATGRDGAWVVPDWAKVAEHYDAVHLQTQTYLSAAGIAIPVDEQTATVIAGWDPDQTFWFTPNVRYIDDPVRWVVEENGERTDWVRQENPT
;
A
#
# COMPACT_ATOMS: atom_id res chain seq x y z
N MET A 1 20.17 -15.55 -0.40
CA MET A 1 19.46 -16.81 -0.74
C MET A 1 20.48 -17.77 -1.30
N SER A 2 20.54 -19.03 -0.84
CA SER A 2 21.50 -20.00 -1.40
C SER A 2 21.14 -20.33 -2.86
N ASP A 3 22.16 -20.57 -3.69
CA ASP A 3 21.98 -20.92 -5.11
C ASP A 3 21.07 -22.16 -5.29
N GLU A 4 21.03 -23.04 -4.28
CA GLU A 4 20.19 -24.25 -4.26
C GLU A 4 18.68 -23.96 -4.30
N LEU A 5 18.23 -22.86 -3.69
CA LEU A 5 16.81 -22.48 -3.69
C LEU A 5 16.44 -21.54 -4.84
N GLN A 6 17.41 -20.83 -5.43
CA GLN A 6 17.13 -19.85 -6.47
C GLN A 6 16.55 -20.50 -7.74
N VAL A 7 17.13 -21.62 -8.19
CA VAL A 7 16.67 -22.35 -9.38
C VAL A 7 15.23 -22.87 -9.23
N PRO A 8 14.87 -23.63 -8.17
CA PRO A 8 13.51 -24.12 -8.01
C PRO A 8 12.49 -22.99 -7.80
N LEU A 9 12.83 -21.94 -7.05
CA LEU A 9 11.93 -20.79 -6.85
C LEU A 9 11.68 -20.02 -8.15
N ARG A 10 12.72 -19.79 -8.95
CA ARG A 10 12.57 -19.16 -10.27
C ARG A 10 11.62 -19.94 -11.17
N ARG A 11 11.75 -21.27 -11.21
CA ARG A 11 10.85 -22.12 -12.00
C ARG A 11 9.38 -21.99 -11.55
N VAL A 12 9.14 -21.93 -10.24
CA VAL A 12 7.78 -21.75 -9.70
C VAL A 12 7.25 -20.36 -10.04
N ALA A 13 8.06 -19.31 -9.85
CA ALA A 13 7.68 -17.94 -10.18
C ALA A 13 7.35 -17.78 -11.68
N GLU A 14 8.16 -18.36 -12.58
CA GLU A 14 7.90 -18.37 -14.02
C GLU A 14 6.57 -19.06 -14.36
N HIS A 15 6.26 -20.19 -13.69
CA HIS A 15 5.01 -20.90 -13.90
C HIS A 15 3.79 -20.10 -13.42
N ILE A 16 3.89 -19.46 -12.25
CA ILE A 16 2.82 -18.62 -11.70
C ILE A 16 2.62 -17.38 -12.58
N ALA A 17 3.70 -16.69 -12.96
CA ALA A 17 3.64 -15.50 -13.79
C ALA A 17 3.07 -15.77 -15.19
N ALA A 18 3.26 -16.98 -15.73
CA ALA A 18 2.68 -17.41 -17.01
C ALA A 18 1.20 -17.86 -16.89
N SER A 19 0.65 -17.95 -15.69
CA SER A 19 -0.74 -18.38 -15.47
C SER A 19 -1.71 -17.28 -15.88
N ALA A 20 -2.82 -17.67 -16.51
CA ALA A 20 -3.92 -16.74 -16.81
C ALA A 20 -4.47 -16.05 -15.55
N HIS A 21 -4.36 -16.71 -14.38
CA HIS A 21 -4.78 -16.16 -13.09
C HIS A 21 -3.90 -15.01 -12.58
N ALA A 22 -2.70 -14.82 -13.13
CA ALA A 22 -1.79 -13.73 -12.77
C ALA A 22 -1.89 -12.53 -13.73
N THR A 23 -2.63 -12.65 -14.85
CA THR A 23 -2.75 -11.59 -15.86
C THR A 23 -3.19 -10.25 -15.26
N TRP A 24 -4.09 -10.29 -14.28
CA TRP A 24 -4.64 -9.10 -13.66
C TRP A 24 -3.64 -8.34 -12.77
N TRP A 25 -2.52 -8.97 -12.37
CA TRP A 25 -1.55 -8.38 -11.44
C TRP A 25 -0.90 -7.10 -11.97
N GLY A 26 -0.81 -6.94 -13.29
CA GLY A 26 -0.31 -5.74 -13.97
C GLY A 26 -1.42 -4.90 -14.62
N GLU A 27 -2.68 -5.17 -14.31
CA GLU A 27 -3.78 -4.36 -14.82
C GLU A 27 -3.90 -3.05 -14.03
N PRO A 28 -4.22 -1.92 -14.70
CA PRO A 28 -4.56 -0.67 -14.05
C PRO A 28 -5.74 -0.82 -13.08
N VAL A 29 -5.96 0.23 -12.29
CA VAL A 29 -7.08 0.32 -11.36
C VAL A 29 -8.41 -0.08 -12.01
N ALA A 30 -9.11 -1.01 -11.38
CA ALA A 30 -10.42 -1.46 -11.83
C ALA A 30 -11.50 -0.43 -11.42
N GLU A 31 -11.59 0.72 -12.09
CA GLU A 31 -12.47 1.85 -11.69
C GLU A 31 -13.94 1.46 -11.40
N ARG A 32 -14.44 0.39 -12.02
CA ARG A 32 -15.82 -0.10 -11.84
C ARG A 32 -15.99 -1.11 -10.70
N SER A 33 -14.90 -1.54 -10.08
CA SER A 33 -14.88 -2.54 -9.01
C SER A 33 -13.82 -2.10 -8.01
N GLN A 34 -14.20 -1.25 -7.07
CA GLN A 34 -13.33 -0.74 -6.01
C GLN A 34 -14.05 -0.96 -4.68
N TRP A 35 -13.38 -1.67 -3.77
CA TRP A 35 -13.95 -2.13 -2.51
C TRP A 35 -13.01 -1.76 -1.38
N GLN A 36 -13.55 -1.03 -0.41
CA GLN A 36 -12.87 -0.78 0.85
C GLN A 36 -13.13 -1.93 1.80
N VAL A 37 -12.12 -2.30 2.58
CA VAL A 37 -12.23 -3.28 3.66
C VAL A 37 -12.05 -2.56 4.99
N GLU A 38 -12.96 -2.82 5.93
CA GLU A 38 -12.95 -2.30 7.30
C GLU A 38 -12.92 -3.49 8.25
N TRP A 39 -11.84 -3.62 9.02
CA TRP A 39 -11.58 -4.79 9.85
C TRP A 39 -12.21 -4.67 11.24
N ASP A 40 -12.79 -5.76 11.76
CA ASP A 40 -13.38 -5.85 13.10
C ASP A 40 -14.21 -4.61 13.48
N ASP A 41 -13.85 -3.93 14.58
CA ASP A 41 -14.48 -2.71 15.10
C ASP A 41 -13.72 -1.42 14.65
N ALA A 42 -12.92 -1.50 13.58
CA ALA A 42 -12.20 -0.34 13.07
C ALA A 42 -13.18 0.77 12.67
N PRO A 43 -12.83 2.06 12.87
CA PRO A 43 -13.64 3.16 12.40
C PRO A 43 -13.88 3.07 10.90
N THR A 44 -15.11 3.35 10.48
CA THR A 44 -15.44 3.52 9.07
C THR A 44 -14.65 4.67 8.48
N HIS A 45 -14.01 4.46 7.31
CA HIS A 45 -13.38 5.59 6.62
C HIS A 45 -14.45 6.36 5.86
N GLU A 46 -14.64 7.62 6.24
CA GLU A 46 -15.55 8.52 5.54
C GLU A 46 -14.83 9.22 4.39
N ILE A 47 -15.58 9.56 3.34
CA ILE A 47 -15.02 10.38 2.26
C ILE A 47 -14.77 11.79 2.81
N MET A 48 -13.49 12.15 2.88
CA MET A 48 -13.09 13.44 3.44
C MET A 48 -13.49 14.58 2.50
N ALA A 49 -14.12 15.62 3.04
CA ALA A 49 -14.45 16.82 2.28
C ALA A 49 -13.19 17.60 1.86
N ASP A 50 -12.13 17.57 2.67
CA ASP A 50 -10.83 18.19 2.39
C ASP A 50 -9.68 17.23 2.71
N PRO A 51 -9.35 16.28 1.78
CA PRO A 51 -8.20 15.40 1.92
C PRO A 51 -6.87 16.19 1.98
N MET A 52 -6.80 17.36 1.33
CA MET A 52 -5.58 18.18 1.28
C MET A 52 -5.19 18.74 2.65
N ALA A 53 -6.15 19.06 3.51
CA ALA A 53 -5.86 19.47 4.89
C ALA A 53 -5.16 18.36 5.68
N LEU A 54 -5.62 17.11 5.57
CA LEU A 54 -4.97 15.95 6.18
C LEU A 54 -3.55 15.75 5.62
N LEU A 55 -3.42 15.74 4.29
CA LEU A 55 -2.14 15.48 3.64
C LEU A 55 -1.07 16.53 4.02
N ARG A 56 -1.44 17.81 4.11
CA ARG A 56 -0.52 18.86 4.58
C ARG A 56 -0.10 18.65 6.03
N LYS A 57 -1.05 18.30 6.91
CA LYS A 57 -0.76 17.98 8.31
C LYS A 57 0.22 16.80 8.41
N VAL A 58 -0.01 15.72 7.66
CA VAL A 58 0.89 14.55 7.68
C VAL A 58 2.27 14.89 7.12
N ARG A 59 2.35 15.67 6.05
CA ARG A 59 3.63 16.18 5.53
C ARG A 59 4.41 16.91 6.62
N ASP A 60 3.77 17.82 7.34
CA ASP A 60 4.43 18.60 8.39
C ASP A 60 4.90 17.68 9.54
N GLN A 61 4.11 16.64 9.90
CA GLN A 61 4.52 15.62 10.87
C GLN A 61 5.73 14.80 10.41
N ILE A 62 5.80 14.41 9.13
CA ILE A 62 6.97 13.68 8.58
C ILE A 62 8.24 14.53 8.68
N VAL A 63 8.14 15.84 8.38
CA VAL A 63 9.29 16.76 8.50
C VAL A 63 9.72 16.93 9.96
N GLU A 64 8.78 17.13 10.88
CA GLU A 64 9.07 17.27 12.29
C GLU A 64 9.73 16.00 12.87
N GLU A 65 9.21 14.83 12.51
CA GLU A 65 9.74 13.53 12.89
C GLU A 65 11.14 13.29 12.34
N GLU A 66 11.41 13.68 11.09
CA GLU A 66 12.76 13.60 10.51
C GLU A 66 13.76 14.47 11.30
N LEU A 67 13.37 15.69 11.66
CA LEU A 67 14.21 16.59 12.45
C LEU A 67 14.44 16.06 13.87
N ALA A 68 13.42 15.48 14.51
CA ALA A 68 13.55 14.84 15.82
C ALA A 68 14.46 13.61 15.75
N ALA A 69 14.22 12.74 14.76
CA ALA A 69 15.02 11.56 14.51
C ALA A 69 16.52 11.87 14.31
N ARG A 70 16.85 12.97 13.63
CA ARG A 70 18.25 13.42 13.47
C ARG A 70 18.91 13.81 14.78
N ARG A 71 18.16 14.43 15.69
CA ARG A 71 18.69 14.93 16.97
C ARG A 71 18.79 13.83 18.02
N GLU A 72 17.83 12.93 18.03
CA GLU A 72 17.54 12.09 19.20
C GLU A 72 17.88 10.61 19.00
N ARG A 73 17.92 10.11 17.75
CA ARG A 73 18.17 8.69 17.46
C ARG A 73 19.66 8.41 17.21
N PRO A 74 20.12 7.18 17.48
CA PRO A 74 21.45 6.75 17.08
C PRO A 74 21.71 6.98 15.58
N SER A 75 22.93 7.40 15.25
CA SER A 75 23.34 7.54 13.85
C SER A 75 23.75 6.19 13.23
N ASP A 76 24.22 5.26 14.06
CA ASP A 76 24.56 3.90 13.66
C ASP A 76 23.32 3.14 13.20
N VAL A 77 23.25 2.85 11.91
CA VAL A 77 22.15 2.12 11.27
C VAL A 77 21.93 0.72 11.83
N THR A 78 22.93 0.14 12.50
CA THR A 78 22.84 -1.19 13.13
C THR A 78 22.26 -1.15 14.55
N ALA A 79 22.04 0.04 15.12
CA ALA A 79 21.46 0.18 16.45
C ALA A 79 20.06 -0.45 16.51
N ASN A 80 19.71 -1.04 17.66
CA ASN A 80 18.40 -1.66 17.90
C ASN A 80 17.31 -0.60 18.16
N TRP A 81 17.04 0.23 17.16
CA TRP A 81 15.97 1.22 17.13
C TRP A 81 14.94 0.84 16.07
N SER A 82 13.65 1.02 16.35
CA SER A 82 12.57 0.77 15.38
C SER A 82 11.48 1.85 15.51
N GLY A 83 10.60 1.96 14.53
CA GLY A 83 9.49 2.89 14.54
C GLY A 83 8.56 2.69 13.35
N ASN A 84 7.86 3.76 12.96
CA ASN A 84 7.05 3.73 11.74
C ASN A 84 7.95 3.49 10.50
N TRP A 85 7.77 2.36 9.83
CA TRP A 85 8.52 1.97 8.64
C TRP A 85 7.83 2.36 7.32
N TRP A 86 6.52 2.60 7.32
CA TRP A 86 5.69 2.72 6.12
C TRP A 86 6.02 3.95 5.24
N SER A 87 5.75 3.81 3.94
CA SER A 87 5.88 4.87 2.91
C SER A 87 4.59 5.15 2.15
N ARG A 88 3.53 4.35 2.37
CA ARG A 88 2.20 4.55 1.80
C ARG A 88 1.52 5.85 2.27
N PRO A 89 0.42 6.27 1.61
CA PRO A 89 -0.42 7.36 2.08
C PRO A 89 -1.00 7.13 3.49
N PRO A 90 -1.46 8.20 4.18
CA PRO A 90 -2.10 8.12 5.48
C PRO A 90 -3.28 7.13 5.50
N TRP A 91 -3.40 6.37 6.59
CA TRP A 91 -4.46 5.37 6.74
C TRP A 91 -5.85 6.01 6.78
N GLU A 92 -5.97 7.26 7.21
CA GLU A 92 -7.24 7.97 7.32
C GLU A 92 -7.92 8.24 5.96
N LEU A 93 -7.16 8.10 4.86
CA LEU A 93 -7.72 8.25 3.52
C LEU A 93 -8.49 6.98 3.11
N PRO A 94 -9.60 7.11 2.36
CA PRO A 94 -10.25 5.97 1.74
C PRO A 94 -9.25 5.21 0.87
N SER A 95 -9.23 3.88 1.05
CA SER A 95 -8.42 2.99 0.23
C SER A 95 -9.24 1.78 -0.22
N THR A 96 -8.99 1.32 -1.43
CA THR A 96 -9.79 0.27 -2.06
C THR A 96 -8.93 -0.68 -2.87
N THR A 97 -9.46 -1.88 -3.09
CA THR A 97 -8.89 -2.89 -4.00
C THR A 97 -9.98 -3.37 -4.96
N ARG A 98 -9.59 -4.08 -6.03
CA ARG A 98 -10.54 -4.72 -6.94
C ARG A 98 -11.28 -5.89 -6.30
N ALA A 99 -12.39 -6.29 -6.89
CA ALA A 99 -12.94 -7.63 -6.66
C ALA A 99 -12.17 -8.69 -7.45
N LEU A 100 -11.98 -9.85 -6.85
CA LEU A 100 -11.41 -11.04 -7.45
C LEU A 100 -12.46 -11.80 -8.29
N PHE A 101 -12.04 -12.92 -8.89
CA PHE A 101 -12.88 -13.74 -9.77
C PHE A 101 -14.09 -14.37 -9.06
N ASP A 102 -14.03 -14.51 -7.73
CA ASP A 102 -15.11 -15.00 -6.87
C ASP A 102 -15.95 -13.85 -6.26
N GLU A 103 -15.77 -12.63 -6.78
CA GLU A 103 -16.41 -11.39 -6.34
C GLU A 103 -15.98 -10.90 -4.96
N SER A 104 -15.07 -11.61 -4.27
CA SER A 104 -14.51 -11.13 -3.00
C SER A 104 -13.54 -9.95 -3.24
N PRO A 105 -13.54 -8.90 -2.40
CA PRO A 105 -12.52 -7.86 -2.45
C PRO A 105 -11.11 -8.42 -2.24
N ALA A 106 -10.16 -8.04 -3.08
CA ALA A 106 -8.77 -8.51 -3.00
C ALA A 106 -8.12 -8.15 -1.66
N GLY A 107 -8.48 -7.01 -1.08
CA GLY A 107 -8.02 -6.56 0.23
C GLY A 107 -8.47 -7.44 1.40
N LEU A 108 -9.40 -8.39 1.22
CA LEU A 108 -9.67 -9.42 2.23
C LEU A 108 -8.52 -10.43 2.35
N TRP A 109 -7.84 -10.68 1.23
CA TRP A 109 -6.85 -11.75 1.10
C TRP A 109 -5.42 -11.22 1.05
N PHE A 110 -5.23 -10.04 0.48
CA PHE A 110 -3.92 -9.46 0.20
C PHE A 110 -3.67 -8.28 1.14
N VAL A 111 -3.10 -8.60 2.30
CA VAL A 111 -2.69 -7.62 3.31
C VAL A 111 -1.21 -7.83 3.58
N GLU A 112 -0.42 -6.75 3.58
CA GLU A 112 1.01 -6.79 3.94
C GLU A 112 1.20 -7.14 5.43
N ASP A 113 0.42 -6.49 6.31
CA ASP A 113 0.51 -6.63 7.76
C ASP A 113 -0.84 -7.07 8.36
N SER A 114 -1.11 -8.37 8.44
CA SER A 114 -2.34 -8.90 9.09
C SER A 114 -2.21 -8.91 10.62
N LEU A 115 -3.25 -8.47 11.32
CA LEU A 115 -3.33 -8.49 12.79
C LEU A 115 -4.24 -9.59 13.35
N GLY A 116 -4.55 -10.62 12.54
CA GLY A 116 -5.41 -11.72 12.95
C GLY A 116 -6.89 -11.37 13.00
N TRP A 117 -7.34 -10.46 12.13
CA TRP A 117 -8.75 -10.10 12.00
C TRP A 117 -9.57 -11.30 11.56
N GLU A 118 -10.73 -11.48 12.20
CA GLU A 118 -11.66 -12.58 11.89
C GLU A 118 -12.95 -12.06 11.23
N GLN A 119 -13.14 -10.74 11.20
CA GLN A 119 -14.32 -10.10 10.66
C GLN A 119 -13.96 -8.87 9.83
N ALA A 120 -14.75 -8.63 8.79
CA ALA A 120 -14.60 -7.45 7.96
C ALA A 120 -15.96 -6.94 7.45
N ASN A 121 -16.07 -5.64 7.26
CA ASN A 121 -17.12 -5.02 6.47
C ASN A 121 -16.49 -4.47 5.20
N THR A 122 -17.16 -4.68 4.07
CA THR A 122 -16.70 -4.19 2.78
C THR A 122 -17.71 -3.24 2.19
N ARG A 123 -17.22 -2.16 1.58
CA ARG A 123 -18.07 -1.13 0.98
C ARG A 123 -17.58 -0.83 -0.41
N ARG A 124 -18.50 -0.82 -1.37
CA ARG A 124 -18.17 -0.46 -2.75
C ARG A 124 -18.03 1.04 -2.90
N LEU A 125 -16.94 1.45 -3.51
CA LEU A 125 -16.66 2.83 -3.87
C LEU A 125 -17.02 3.08 -5.34
N GLY A 126 -17.87 4.08 -5.58
CA GLY A 126 -18.17 4.59 -6.90
C GLY A 126 -17.12 5.61 -7.33
N VAL A 127 -16.40 5.28 -8.40
CA VAL A 127 -15.37 6.13 -9.01
C VAL A 127 -15.96 6.84 -10.23
N PRO A 128 -16.08 8.19 -10.24
CA PRO A 128 -16.48 8.93 -11.42
C PRO A 128 -15.46 8.80 -12.55
N ALA A 129 -15.92 8.87 -13.79
CA ALA A 129 -15.02 8.90 -14.93
C ALA A 129 -14.16 10.18 -14.95
N GLY A 130 -12.92 10.06 -15.42
CA GLY A 130 -12.03 11.20 -15.66
C GLY A 130 -11.18 11.63 -14.47
N LEU A 131 -11.14 10.85 -13.38
CA LEU A 131 -10.16 11.04 -12.32
C LEU A 131 -8.75 10.74 -12.82
N ARG A 132 -7.76 11.47 -12.32
CA ARG A 132 -6.34 11.29 -12.67
C ARG A 132 -5.72 10.31 -11.68
N ILE A 133 -5.53 9.07 -12.10
CA ILE A 133 -4.97 8.02 -11.24
C ILE A 133 -3.52 7.78 -11.65
N PHE A 134 -2.59 7.85 -10.68
CA PHE A 134 -1.20 7.47 -10.90
C PHE A 134 -1.04 5.98 -10.64
N GLU A 135 -0.56 5.25 -11.64
CA GLU A 135 -0.31 3.82 -11.58
C GLU A 135 1.15 3.58 -11.18
N ILE A 136 1.38 2.87 -10.07
CA ILE A 136 2.68 2.32 -9.72
C ILE A 136 2.72 0.92 -10.34
N ASP A 137 3.10 0.87 -11.62
CA ASP A 137 3.21 -0.35 -12.43
C ASP A 137 4.63 -0.93 -12.46
N THR A 138 5.61 -0.17 -11.98
CA THR A 138 7.04 -0.50 -12.00
C THR A 138 7.77 0.13 -10.82
N ALA A 139 8.95 -0.40 -10.48
CA ALA A 139 9.82 0.22 -9.49
C ALA A 139 10.27 1.62 -9.96
N GLU A 140 10.45 1.78 -11.26
CA GLU A 140 10.79 3.05 -11.91
C GLU A 140 9.65 4.08 -11.76
N ALA A 141 8.38 3.69 -11.94
CA ALA A 141 7.25 4.59 -11.71
C ALA A 141 7.20 5.10 -10.26
N TRP A 142 7.50 4.23 -9.28
CA TRP A 142 7.62 4.62 -7.89
C TRP A 142 8.81 5.57 -7.65
N ALA A 143 9.97 5.25 -8.22
CA ALA A 143 11.16 6.09 -8.13
C ALA A 143 10.91 7.49 -8.74
N ASP A 144 10.25 7.56 -9.89
CA ASP A 144 9.88 8.81 -10.57
C ASP A 144 8.89 9.64 -9.75
N LEU A 145 7.94 9.00 -9.07
CA LEU A 145 7.04 9.70 -8.14
C LEU A 145 7.82 10.31 -6.98
N CYS A 146 8.74 9.55 -6.40
CA CYS A 146 9.63 10.02 -5.32
C CYS A 146 10.57 11.15 -5.78
N ALA A 147 11.13 11.06 -6.99
CA ALA A 147 12.02 12.06 -7.56
C ALA A 147 11.30 13.39 -7.83
N ARG A 148 10.05 13.33 -8.31
CA ARG A 148 9.22 14.52 -8.60
C ARG A 148 8.73 15.22 -7.34
N PHE A 149 8.39 14.46 -6.31
CA PHE A 149 7.79 14.99 -5.08
C PHE A 149 8.51 14.50 -3.83
N PRO A 150 9.81 14.74 -3.64
CA PRO A 150 10.55 14.13 -2.54
C PRO A 150 10.21 14.78 -1.19
N ILE A 151 10.06 13.94 -0.16
CA ILE A 151 10.23 14.31 1.24
C ILE A 151 11.31 13.42 1.87
N GLU A 152 12.26 14.04 2.56
CA GLU A 152 13.37 13.32 3.17
C GLU A 152 12.94 12.59 4.44
N VAL A 153 13.31 11.31 4.54
CA VAL A 153 12.98 10.44 5.69
C VAL A 153 14.19 9.63 6.17
N THR A 154 15.39 10.07 5.80
CA THR A 154 16.66 9.41 6.09
C THR A 154 16.77 9.01 7.56
N ALA A 155 16.69 9.97 8.47
CA ALA A 155 16.93 9.72 9.88
C ALA A 155 15.85 8.87 10.52
N GLN A 156 14.60 9.11 10.16
CA GLN A 156 13.47 8.44 10.77
C GLN A 156 13.33 6.98 10.33
N LYS A 157 13.74 6.64 9.10
CA LYS A 157 13.63 5.29 8.52
C LYS A 157 14.90 4.45 8.61
N ARG A 158 16.07 5.07 8.80
CA ARG A 158 17.39 4.42 8.61
C ARG A 158 17.51 3.01 9.19
N HIS A 159 17.01 2.76 10.40
CA HIS A 159 17.28 1.52 11.12
C HIS A 159 16.47 0.37 10.53
N ASP A 160 15.16 0.56 10.39
CA ASP A 160 14.32 -0.47 9.82
C ASP A 160 14.66 -0.65 8.32
N TRP A 161 14.85 0.44 7.56
CA TRP A 161 15.24 0.45 6.13
C TRP A 161 16.59 -0.21 5.88
N TYR A 162 17.55 -0.03 6.79
CA TYR A 162 18.80 -0.78 6.76
C TYR A 162 18.59 -2.28 7.04
N ARG A 163 17.76 -2.66 8.01
CA ARG A 163 17.50 -4.08 8.30
C ARG A 163 16.86 -4.82 7.13
N ALA A 164 15.92 -4.18 6.44
CA ALA A 164 15.23 -4.78 5.30
C ALA A 164 16.12 -4.84 4.04
N THR A 165 16.91 -3.78 3.78
CA THR A 165 17.57 -3.61 2.47
C THR A 165 19.09 -3.75 2.50
N GLY A 166 19.71 -3.65 3.67
CA GLY A 166 21.17 -3.59 3.85
C GLY A 166 21.81 -2.25 3.42
N ARG A 167 21.02 -1.27 2.98
CA ARG A 167 21.53 0.02 2.49
C ARG A 167 21.60 1.06 3.61
N ASP A 168 22.76 1.71 3.72
CA ASP A 168 22.94 2.96 4.46
C ASP A 168 23.05 4.12 3.45
N GLY A 169 22.32 5.22 3.69
CA GLY A 169 22.31 6.38 2.80
C GLY A 169 21.02 7.20 2.90
N ALA A 170 20.89 8.18 2.01
CA ALA A 170 19.72 9.07 1.98
C ALA A 170 18.47 8.32 1.52
N TRP A 171 17.33 8.65 2.15
CA TRP A 171 16.04 8.04 1.89
C TRP A 171 14.95 9.08 1.67
N VAL A 172 14.10 8.85 0.68
CA VAL A 172 12.93 9.69 0.39
C VAL A 172 11.66 8.85 0.23
N VAL A 173 10.53 9.48 0.46
CA VAL A 173 9.18 9.01 0.09
C VAL A 173 8.48 10.14 -0.68
N PRO A 174 7.34 9.92 -1.34
CA PRO A 174 6.63 11.01 -1.98
C PRO A 174 5.90 11.91 -0.96
N ASP A 175 5.94 13.21 -1.18
CA ASP A 175 5.11 14.20 -0.51
C ASP A 175 3.67 14.06 -1.03
N TRP A 176 2.86 13.31 -0.30
CA TRP A 176 1.47 13.03 -0.68
C TRP A 176 0.62 14.28 -0.88
N ALA A 177 0.92 15.38 -0.18
CA ALA A 177 0.21 16.65 -0.40
C ALA A 177 0.50 17.19 -1.81
N LYS A 178 1.75 17.13 -2.27
CA LYS A 178 2.10 17.51 -3.65
C LYS A 178 1.54 16.53 -4.68
N VAL A 179 1.59 15.22 -4.40
CA VAL A 179 1.01 14.21 -5.29
C VAL A 179 -0.48 14.49 -5.53
N ALA A 180 -1.23 14.81 -4.49
CA ALA A 180 -2.66 15.11 -4.56
C ALA A 180 -3.01 16.41 -5.34
N GLU A 181 -2.05 17.31 -5.58
CA GLU A 181 -2.25 18.46 -6.48
C GLU A 181 -2.34 18.00 -7.96
N HIS A 182 -1.71 16.87 -8.29
CA HIS A 182 -1.60 16.35 -9.65
C HIS A 182 -2.48 15.14 -9.93
N TYR A 183 -2.82 14.35 -8.90
CA TYR A 183 -3.53 13.09 -9.03
C TYR A 183 -4.67 13.00 -8.01
N ASP A 184 -5.78 12.41 -8.43
CA ASP A 184 -6.94 12.14 -7.59
C ASP A 184 -6.78 10.84 -6.79
N ALA A 185 -5.90 9.95 -7.24
CA ALA A 185 -5.57 8.70 -6.56
C ALA A 185 -4.20 8.15 -7.00
N VAL A 186 -3.66 7.23 -6.21
CA VAL A 186 -2.49 6.42 -6.56
C VAL A 186 -2.81 4.96 -6.31
N HIS A 187 -2.54 4.11 -7.30
CA HIS A 187 -2.80 2.67 -7.29
C HIS A 187 -1.48 1.89 -7.36
N LEU A 188 -1.29 0.93 -6.45
CA LEU A 188 -0.16 0.00 -6.47
C LEU A 188 -0.56 -1.32 -7.12
N GLN A 189 0.01 -1.63 -8.28
CA GLN A 189 -0.27 -2.90 -8.95
C GLN A 189 0.37 -4.08 -8.21
N THR A 190 -0.33 -5.22 -8.16
CA THR A 190 0.15 -6.43 -7.49
C THR A 190 1.49 -6.91 -8.03
N GLN A 191 1.71 -6.80 -9.34
CA GLN A 191 2.98 -7.18 -9.96
C GLN A 191 4.13 -6.36 -9.39
N THR A 192 3.94 -5.05 -9.25
CA THR A 192 4.96 -4.14 -8.72
C THR A 192 5.21 -4.40 -7.25
N TYR A 193 4.16 -4.59 -6.46
CA TYR A 193 4.28 -5.02 -5.06
C TYR A 193 5.19 -6.25 -4.96
N LEU A 194 4.90 -7.32 -5.71
CA LEU A 194 5.67 -8.57 -5.66
C LEU A 194 7.14 -8.39 -6.08
N SER A 195 7.42 -7.46 -7.00
CA SER A 195 8.78 -7.24 -7.52
C SER A 195 9.61 -6.22 -6.71
N ALA A 196 8.97 -5.29 -5.99
CA ALA A 196 9.62 -4.08 -5.51
C ALA A 196 9.27 -3.68 -4.06
N ALA A 197 8.24 -4.27 -3.44
CA ALA A 197 7.96 -4.03 -2.03
C ALA A 197 9.11 -4.54 -1.14
N GLY A 198 9.47 -3.76 -0.13
CA GLY A 198 10.49 -4.14 0.86
C GLY A 198 11.95 -4.11 0.39
N ILE A 199 12.24 -3.79 -0.88
CA ILE A 199 13.62 -3.65 -1.39
C ILE A 199 14.01 -2.17 -1.59
N ALA A 200 15.31 -1.89 -1.61
CA ALA A 200 15.81 -0.56 -1.94
C ALA A 200 15.63 -0.28 -3.44
N ILE A 201 14.87 0.76 -3.74
CA ILE A 201 14.63 1.25 -5.10
C ILE A 201 15.45 2.53 -5.28
N PRO A 202 16.46 2.56 -6.18
CA PRO A 202 17.21 3.77 -6.46
C PRO A 202 16.32 4.87 -7.02
N VAL A 203 16.44 6.10 -6.50
CA VAL A 203 15.77 7.29 -7.03
C VAL A 203 16.77 8.10 -7.85
N ASP A 204 17.99 8.25 -7.35
CA ASP A 204 19.13 8.86 -8.03
C ASP A 204 20.45 8.22 -7.54
N GLU A 205 21.61 8.81 -7.87
CA GLU A 205 22.92 8.29 -7.48
C GLU A 205 23.16 8.23 -5.96
N GLN A 206 22.45 9.04 -5.17
CA GLN A 206 22.66 9.23 -3.73
C GLN A 206 21.45 8.81 -2.89
N THR A 207 20.27 8.74 -3.50
CA THR A 207 18.99 8.60 -2.81
C THR A 207 18.27 7.34 -3.26
N ALA A 208 17.64 6.66 -2.30
CA ALA A 208 16.76 5.53 -2.58
C ALA A 208 15.42 5.69 -1.84
N THR A 209 14.49 4.79 -2.13
CA THR A 209 13.18 4.69 -1.50
C THR A 209 12.80 3.22 -1.30
N VAL A 210 11.73 2.96 -0.56
CA VAL A 210 11.16 1.62 -0.36
C VAL A 210 9.64 1.72 -0.41
N ILE A 211 8.97 0.80 -1.11
CA ILE A 211 7.53 0.60 -0.99
C ILE A 211 7.29 -0.25 0.26
N ALA A 212 6.54 0.30 1.22
CA ALA A 212 6.46 -0.19 2.59
C ALA A 212 5.07 0.07 3.19
N GLY A 213 4.44 -0.98 3.71
CA GLY A 213 3.12 -0.91 4.33
C GLY A 213 1.96 -0.67 3.38
N TRP A 214 2.12 -0.98 2.08
CA TRP A 214 1.12 -0.78 1.04
C TRP A 214 0.65 -2.13 0.50
N ASP A 215 -0.64 -2.41 0.65
CA ASP A 215 -1.21 -3.68 0.22
C ASP A 215 -1.21 -3.84 -1.31
N PRO A 216 -1.11 -5.09 -1.83
CA PRO A 216 -1.22 -5.34 -3.27
C PRO A 216 -2.58 -4.88 -3.83
N ASP A 217 -2.57 -4.28 -5.02
CA ASP A 217 -3.78 -3.76 -5.70
C ASP A 217 -4.46 -2.57 -4.99
N GLN A 218 -3.87 -2.04 -3.92
CA GLN A 218 -4.50 -1.00 -3.12
C GLN A 218 -4.37 0.37 -3.79
N THR A 219 -5.50 1.05 -3.92
CA THR A 219 -5.63 2.42 -4.39
C THR A 219 -5.95 3.34 -3.21
N PHE A 220 -5.21 4.43 -3.04
CA PHE A 220 -5.56 5.51 -2.12
C PHE A 220 -6.18 6.68 -2.85
N TRP A 221 -7.29 7.21 -2.32
CA TRP A 221 -8.05 8.30 -2.95
C TRP A 221 -7.81 9.63 -2.23
N PHE A 222 -7.37 10.64 -2.99
CA PHE A 222 -7.05 11.99 -2.51
C PHE A 222 -8.13 13.03 -2.84
N THR A 223 -9.32 12.57 -3.21
CA THR A 223 -10.38 13.40 -3.80
C THR A 223 -11.71 13.22 -3.06
N PRO A 224 -12.49 14.30 -2.83
CA PRO A 224 -13.83 14.21 -2.27
C PRO A 224 -14.87 13.72 -3.28
N ASN A 225 -14.48 13.47 -4.54
CA ASN A 225 -15.40 13.18 -5.64
C ASN A 225 -15.81 11.69 -5.74
N VAL A 226 -15.22 10.81 -4.93
CA VAL A 226 -15.65 9.42 -4.79
C VAL A 226 -16.77 9.30 -3.76
N ARG A 227 -17.52 8.20 -3.78
CA ARG A 227 -18.59 7.94 -2.78
C ARG A 227 -18.83 6.47 -2.60
N TYR A 228 -19.20 6.04 -1.40
CA TYR A 228 -19.73 4.69 -1.21
C TYR A 228 -21.12 4.60 -1.84
N ILE A 229 -21.37 3.52 -2.59
CA ILE A 229 -22.59 3.39 -3.41
C ILE A 229 -23.52 2.26 -2.96
N ASP A 230 -23.06 1.36 -2.10
CA ASP A 230 -23.81 0.20 -1.64
C ASP A 230 -23.75 0.09 -0.10
N ASP A 231 -24.68 -0.69 0.46
CA ASP A 231 -24.65 -1.06 1.88
C ASP A 231 -23.41 -1.92 2.20
N PRO A 232 -22.84 -1.82 3.41
CA PRO A 232 -21.74 -2.68 3.81
C PRO A 232 -22.09 -4.17 3.71
N VAL A 233 -21.17 -4.94 3.15
CA VAL A 233 -21.24 -6.40 3.11
C VAL A 233 -20.31 -6.97 4.17
N ARG A 234 -20.87 -7.76 5.10
CA ARG A 234 -20.12 -8.40 6.17
C ARG A 234 -19.47 -9.69 5.71
N TRP A 235 -18.25 -9.92 6.17
CA TRP A 235 -17.44 -11.11 5.95
C TRP A 235 -16.95 -11.63 7.28
N VAL A 236 -16.87 -12.95 7.40
CA VAL A 236 -16.30 -13.65 8.55
C VAL A 236 -15.31 -14.69 8.06
N VAL A 237 -14.26 -14.89 8.84
CA VAL A 237 -13.35 -16.01 8.64
C VAL A 237 -14.04 -17.30 9.06
N GLU A 238 -14.04 -18.30 8.18
CA GLU A 238 -14.41 -19.67 8.50
C GLU A 238 -13.20 -20.60 8.33
N GLU A 239 -13.00 -21.49 9.30
CA GLU A 239 -11.99 -22.54 9.23
C GLU A 239 -12.56 -23.79 8.54
N ASN A 240 -11.99 -24.13 7.38
CA ASN A 240 -12.31 -25.31 6.60
C ASN A 240 -11.12 -26.28 6.60
N GLY A 241 -10.90 -26.96 7.72
CA GLY A 241 -9.75 -27.84 7.90
C GLY A 241 -8.45 -27.04 8.07
N GLU A 242 -7.50 -27.18 7.12
CA GLU A 242 -6.25 -26.39 7.12
C GLU A 242 -6.38 -25.05 6.36
N ARG A 243 -7.56 -24.77 5.79
CA ARG A 243 -7.81 -23.57 4.99
C ARG A 243 -8.64 -22.56 5.77
N THR A 244 -8.24 -21.31 5.71
CA THR A 244 -8.98 -20.16 6.22
C THR A 244 -9.63 -19.45 5.04
N ASP A 245 -10.94 -19.27 5.08
CA ASP A 245 -11.70 -18.62 4.01
C ASP A 245 -12.51 -17.43 4.54
N TRP A 246 -12.56 -16.35 3.77
CA TRP A 246 -13.50 -15.27 4.00
C TRP A 246 -14.84 -15.61 3.37
N VAL A 247 -15.87 -15.72 4.20
CA VAL A 247 -17.23 -16.06 3.77
C VAL A 247 -18.15 -14.86 3.99
N ARG A 248 -18.91 -14.53 2.96
CA ARG A 248 -19.92 -13.47 3.00
C ARG A 248 -21.04 -13.89 3.95
N GLN A 249 -21.33 -13.06 4.95
CA GLN A 249 -22.49 -13.27 5.82
C GLN A 249 -23.72 -12.63 5.16
N GLU A 250 -24.74 -13.43 4.87
CA GLU A 250 -26.03 -12.89 4.46
C GLU A 250 -26.68 -12.15 5.64
N ASN A 251 -27.21 -10.95 5.40
CA ASN A 251 -27.97 -10.24 6.42
C ASN A 251 -29.15 -11.13 6.84
N PRO A 252 -29.41 -11.34 8.14
CA PRO A 252 -30.59 -12.06 8.56
C PRO A 252 -31.83 -11.32 8.02
N THR A 253 -32.62 -12.02 7.21
CA THR A 253 -33.93 -11.58 6.71
C THR A 253 -34.89 -11.25 7.83
#